data_AF-A0AAJ2AQ18-F1
#
_entry.id   AF-A0AAJ2AQ18-F1
#
_cell.length_a   1.000
_cell.length_b   1.000
_cell.length_c   1.000
_cell.angle_alpha   90.00
_cell.angle_beta   90.00
_cell.angle_gamma   90.00
#
_symmetry.space_group_name_H-M   'P 1'
#
loop_
_entity.id
_entity.type
_entity.pdbx_description
1 polymer ?
#
loop_
_entity_poly.entity_id
_entity_poly.type
_entity_poly.pdbx_seq_one_letter_code
_entity_poly.pdbx_strand_id
1 'polypeptide(L)'
;MKRKIPVFLLTAAIVSTFISTAPLAAVESDHDLRLACSDASQAGMRDCLTAKAAESESKLANAERDAARALSRWDEDDRYIRTAQENLARANRAFRQYRTAQCGLIASLSGGAAGNAHDIGQLSCVASLNTARADDLRHTISRLPLS
;
A
#
# COMPACT_ATOMS: atom_id res chain seq x y z
N MET A 1 -31.27 59.50 31.99
CA MET A 1 -32.34 58.56 31.59
C MET A 1 -31.97 57.94 30.23
N LYS A 2 -32.37 56.69 30.02
CA LYS A 2 -31.65 55.64 29.26
C LYS A 2 -31.47 55.90 27.74
N ARG A 3 -30.25 55.66 27.22
CA ARG A 3 -29.93 55.53 25.78
C ARG A 3 -30.46 54.19 25.26
N LYS A 4 -31.10 54.21 24.09
CA LYS A 4 -31.59 53.04 23.35
C LYS A 4 -30.42 52.32 22.68
N ILE A 5 -30.34 50.99 22.80
CA ILE A 5 -29.41 50.15 22.02
C ILE A 5 -30.28 49.28 21.10
N PRO A 6 -30.12 49.35 19.77
CA PRO A 6 -30.86 48.50 18.85
C PRO A 6 -30.27 47.09 18.89
N VAL A 7 -31.15 46.10 18.98
CA VAL A 7 -30.83 44.68 18.89
C VAL A 7 -30.46 44.38 17.43
N PHE A 8 -29.16 44.23 17.16
CA PHE A 8 -28.67 43.59 15.94
C PHE A 8 -28.61 42.08 16.20
N LEU A 9 -29.60 41.35 15.67
CA LEU A 9 -29.57 39.88 15.61
C LEU A 9 -28.55 39.45 14.56
N LEU A 10 -27.33 39.13 15.00
CA LEU A 10 -26.34 38.39 14.22
C LEU A 10 -26.59 36.89 14.42
N THR A 11 -27.35 36.27 13.52
CA THR A 11 -27.41 34.80 13.41
C THR A 11 -26.28 34.35 12.50
N ALA A 12 -25.19 33.87 13.10
CA ALA A 12 -24.08 33.24 12.39
C ALA A 12 -24.55 31.93 11.73
N ALA A 13 -24.48 31.86 10.40
CA ALA A 13 -24.69 30.61 9.68
C ALA A 13 -23.48 29.71 9.88
N ILE A 14 -23.63 28.66 10.69
CA ILE A 14 -22.61 27.61 10.84
C ILE A 14 -22.68 26.73 9.58
N VAL A 15 -21.79 27.00 8.62
CA VAL A 15 -21.59 26.12 7.47
C VAL A 15 -20.84 24.88 7.97
N SER A 16 -21.57 23.82 8.32
CA SER A 16 -20.96 22.50 8.57
C SER A 16 -20.45 21.93 7.26
N THR A 17 -19.15 22.08 7.01
CA THR A 17 -18.46 21.36 5.95
C THR A 17 -18.34 19.89 6.35
N PHE A 18 -19.15 19.01 5.74
CA PHE A 18 -18.97 17.57 5.84
C PHE A 18 -17.68 17.18 5.09
N ILE A 19 -16.60 16.94 5.82
CA ILE A 19 -15.40 16.33 5.25
C ILE A 19 -15.71 14.84 5.09
N SER A 20 -16.01 14.42 3.86
CA SER A 20 -16.18 13.01 3.54
C SER A 20 -14.79 12.36 3.44
N THR A 21 -14.35 11.70 4.52
CA THR A 21 -13.18 10.83 4.49
C THR A 21 -13.58 9.51 3.87
N ALA A 22 -13.44 9.37 2.56
CA ALA A 22 -13.51 8.05 1.92
C ALA A 22 -12.43 7.15 2.57
N PRO A 23 -12.77 5.95 3.05
CA PRO A 23 -11.77 5.05 3.59
C PRO A 23 -10.82 4.66 2.46
N LEU A 24 -9.56 5.10 2.54
CA LEU A 24 -8.49 4.42 1.83
C LEU A 24 -8.51 2.99 2.38
N ALA A 25 -8.73 1.99 1.53
CA ALA A 25 -8.55 0.61 1.93
C ALA A 25 -7.13 0.50 2.49
N ALA A 26 -7.00 0.37 3.80
CA ALA A 26 -5.72 0.32 4.46
C ALA A 26 -5.03 -0.96 3.98
N VAL A 27 -3.84 -0.82 3.38
CA VAL A 27 -3.04 -1.98 3.05
C VAL A 27 -2.72 -2.69 4.36
N GLU A 28 -3.05 -3.97 4.41
CA GLU A 28 -2.86 -4.80 5.59
C GLU A 28 -1.38 -4.77 6.01
N SER A 29 -1.12 -4.32 7.24
CA SER A 29 0.25 -4.24 7.73
C SER A 29 0.80 -5.63 8.01
N ASP A 30 2.13 -5.72 8.13
CA ASP A 30 2.81 -6.92 8.61
C ASP A 30 2.20 -7.47 9.92
N HIS A 31 1.81 -6.59 10.83
CA HIS A 31 1.16 -6.96 12.09
C HIS A 31 -0.25 -7.52 11.87
N ASP A 32 -1.05 -6.86 11.03
CA ASP A 32 -2.43 -7.28 10.75
C ASP A 32 -2.46 -8.65 10.09
N LEU A 33 -1.53 -8.93 9.17
CA LEU A 33 -1.38 -10.24 8.53
C LEU A 33 -1.04 -11.34 9.53
N ARG A 34 -0.17 -11.05 10.52
CA ARG A 34 0.14 -12.02 11.59
C ARG A 34 -1.08 -12.30 12.46
N LEU A 35 -1.86 -11.26 12.80
CA LEU A 35 -3.10 -11.42 13.55
C LEU A 35 -4.14 -12.23 12.76
N ALA A 36 -4.30 -11.97 11.47
CA ALA A 36 -5.21 -12.72 10.60
C ALA A 36 -4.82 -14.22 10.51
N CYS A 37 -3.54 -14.54 10.65
CA CYS A 37 -3.02 -15.91 10.67
C CYS A 37 -2.81 -16.49 12.09
N SER A 38 -3.32 -15.83 13.14
CA SER A 38 -2.98 -16.17 14.54
C SER A 38 -3.80 -17.28 15.18
N ASP A 39 -4.87 -17.75 14.53
CA ASP A 39 -5.79 -18.77 15.09
C ASP A 39 -5.19 -20.20 15.13
N ALA A 40 -3.92 -20.37 14.75
CA ALA A 40 -3.24 -21.65 14.64
C ALA A 40 -1.89 -21.70 15.40
N SER A 41 -1.26 -22.89 15.44
CA SER A 41 0.11 -23.07 15.94
C SER A 41 1.11 -22.21 15.15
N GLN A 42 2.36 -22.07 15.63
CA GLN A 42 3.40 -21.39 14.85
C GLN A 42 3.61 -22.00 13.45
N ALA A 43 3.41 -23.31 13.29
CA ALA A 43 3.45 -23.95 11.98
C ALA A 43 2.25 -23.53 11.12
N GLY A 44 1.03 -23.54 11.67
CA GLY A 44 -0.16 -23.09 10.94
C GLY A 44 -0.10 -21.60 10.56
N MET A 45 0.41 -20.76 11.44
CA MET A 45 0.65 -19.34 11.15
C MET A 45 1.65 -19.17 10.00
N ARG A 46 2.77 -19.91 10.02
CA ARG A 46 3.74 -19.90 8.92
C ARG A 46 3.10 -20.33 7.60
N ASP A 47 2.29 -21.39 7.60
CA ASP A 47 1.66 -21.90 6.37
C ASP A 47 0.63 -20.90 5.82
N CYS A 48 -0.17 -20.29 6.68
CA CYS A 48 -1.07 -19.19 6.32
C CYS A 48 -0.31 -18.01 5.70
N LEU A 49 0.78 -17.57 6.34
CA LEU A 49 1.61 -16.47 5.84
C LEU A 49 2.36 -16.83 4.55
N THR A 50 2.71 -18.10 4.36
CA THR A 50 3.28 -18.60 3.09
C THR A 50 2.29 -18.42 1.95
N ALA A 51 1.02 -18.79 2.17
CA ALA A 51 -0.04 -18.57 1.19
C ALA A 51 -0.27 -17.08 0.90
N LYS A 52 -0.28 -16.23 1.94
CA LYS A 52 -0.42 -14.77 1.78
C LYS A 52 0.76 -14.15 1.02
N ALA A 53 1.98 -14.60 1.28
CA ALA A 53 3.17 -14.16 0.55
C ALA A 53 3.05 -14.52 -0.94
N ALA A 54 2.70 -15.77 -1.28
CA ALA A 54 2.52 -16.21 -2.67
C ALA A 54 1.38 -15.45 -3.39
N GLU A 55 0.26 -15.22 -2.70
CA GLU A 55 -0.85 -14.41 -3.22
C GLU A 55 -0.39 -12.98 -3.53
N SER A 56 0.35 -12.36 -2.60
CA SER A 56 0.87 -11.00 -2.77
C SER A 56 1.87 -10.87 -3.91
N GLU A 57 2.70 -11.90 -4.15
CA GLU A 57 3.65 -11.93 -5.26
C GLU A 57 2.91 -11.95 -6.60
N SER A 58 1.85 -12.77 -6.69
CA SER A 58 0.99 -12.80 -7.87
C SER A 58 0.30 -11.44 -8.09
N LYS A 59 -0.21 -10.81 -7.04
CA LYS A 59 -0.82 -9.47 -7.11
C LYS A 59 0.17 -8.41 -7.60
N LEU A 60 1.38 -8.41 -7.05
CA LEU A 60 2.44 -7.49 -7.46
C LEU A 60 2.83 -7.70 -8.92
N ALA A 61 3.05 -8.96 -9.34
CA ALA A 61 3.41 -9.28 -10.72
C ALA A 61 2.32 -8.84 -11.71
N ASN A 62 1.04 -8.98 -11.33
CA ASN A 62 -0.07 -8.47 -12.15
C ASN A 62 -0.04 -6.94 -12.24
N ALA A 63 0.11 -6.25 -11.11
CA ALA A 63 0.17 -4.79 -11.08
C ALA A 63 1.36 -4.22 -11.89
N GLU A 64 2.53 -4.85 -11.84
CA GLU A 64 3.68 -4.46 -12.66
C GLU A 64 3.41 -4.61 -14.16
N ARG A 65 2.76 -5.70 -14.58
CA ARG A 65 2.37 -5.91 -15.99
C ARG A 65 1.29 -4.93 -16.44
N ASP A 66 0.31 -4.66 -15.58
CA ASP A 66 -0.77 -3.72 -15.88
C ASP A 66 -0.24 -2.30 -15.99
N ALA A 67 0.73 -1.92 -15.14
CA ALA A 67 1.40 -0.63 -15.24
C ALA A 67 2.18 -0.49 -16.56
N ALA A 68 2.93 -1.51 -16.96
CA ALA A 68 3.63 -1.51 -18.24
C ALA A 68 2.65 -1.39 -19.42
N ARG A 69 1.53 -2.11 -19.38
CA ARG A 69 0.48 -2.05 -20.39
C ARG A 69 -0.21 -0.68 -20.45
N ALA A 70 -0.45 -0.05 -19.31
CA ALA A 70 -1.03 1.28 -19.24
C ALA A 70 -0.10 2.31 -19.88
N LEU A 71 1.20 2.26 -19.60
CA LEU A 71 2.19 3.12 -20.25
C LEU A 71 2.21 2.95 -21.77
N SER A 72 2.03 1.72 -22.29
CA SER A 72 1.96 1.50 -23.74
C SER A 72 0.70 2.05 -24.42
N ARG A 73 -0.31 2.46 -23.65
CA ARG A 73 -1.55 3.10 -24.16
C ARG A 73 -1.68 4.54 -23.70
N TRP A 74 -0.63 5.07 -23.08
CA TRP A 74 -0.61 6.46 -22.63
C TRP A 74 -0.58 7.34 -23.88
N ASP A 75 -1.54 8.26 -23.99
CA ASP A 75 -1.62 9.23 -25.10
C ASP A 75 -0.53 10.29 -24.96
N GLU A 76 0.69 9.92 -25.33
CA GLU A 76 1.89 10.74 -25.21
C GLU A 76 2.94 10.35 -26.28
N ASP A 77 3.90 11.23 -26.56
CA ASP A 77 5.03 10.93 -27.45
C ASP A 77 5.82 9.70 -26.97
N ASP A 78 6.11 8.80 -27.91
CA ASP A 78 6.86 7.55 -27.70
C ASP A 78 8.14 7.72 -26.87
N ARG A 79 8.84 8.86 -26.97
CA ARG A 79 10.07 9.10 -26.20
C ARG A 79 9.79 9.16 -24.70
N TYR A 80 8.67 9.74 -24.29
CA TYR A 80 8.28 9.82 -22.89
C TYR A 80 7.72 8.50 -22.39
N ILE A 81 6.96 7.78 -23.24
CA ILE A 81 6.51 6.41 -22.95
C ILE A 81 7.70 5.50 -22.66
N ARG A 82 8.71 5.48 -23.55
CA ARG A 82 9.94 4.67 -23.35
C ARG A 82 10.65 5.05 -22.05
N THR A 83 10.82 6.35 -21.81
CA THR A 83 11.46 6.84 -20.57
C THR A 83 10.72 6.37 -19.31
N ALA A 84 9.38 6.44 -19.33
CA ALA A 84 8.54 5.98 -18.23
C ALA A 84 8.63 4.46 -18.02
N GLN A 85 8.64 3.66 -19.09
CA GLN A 85 8.80 2.20 -19.02
C GLN A 85 10.16 1.80 -18.43
N GLU A 86 11.24 2.47 -18.85
CA GLU A 86 12.56 2.24 -18.27
C GLU A 86 12.60 2.60 -16.77
N ASN A 87 11.97 3.71 -16.39
CA ASN A 87 11.86 4.13 -15.00
C ASN A 87 11.02 3.14 -14.18
N LEU A 88 9.93 2.61 -14.72
CA LEU A 88 9.15 1.55 -14.08
C LEU A 88 10.02 0.31 -13.86
N ALA A 89 10.79 -0.12 -14.85
CA ALA A 89 11.69 -1.26 -14.72
C ALA A 89 12.78 -1.03 -13.66
N ARG A 90 13.35 0.19 -13.60
CA ARG A 90 14.30 0.61 -12.55
C ARG A 90 13.65 0.59 -11.16
N ALA A 91 12.47 1.19 -11.02
CA ALA A 91 11.74 1.26 -9.77
C ALA A 91 11.37 -0.15 -9.24
N ASN A 92 10.93 -1.06 -10.12
CA ASN A 92 10.58 -2.42 -9.71
C ASN A 92 11.81 -3.21 -9.23
N ARG A 93 12.98 -3.01 -9.84
CA ARG A 93 14.25 -3.60 -9.34
C ARG A 93 14.62 -3.04 -7.97
N ALA A 94 14.57 -1.73 -7.79
CA ALA A 94 14.87 -1.07 -6.53
C ALA A 94 13.91 -1.52 -5.41
N PHE A 95 12.61 -1.64 -5.73
CA PHE A 95 11.62 -2.14 -4.79
C PHE A 95 11.92 -3.57 -4.32
N ARG A 96 12.31 -4.48 -5.22
CA ARG A 96 12.70 -5.85 -4.83
C ARG A 96 13.88 -5.87 -3.87
N GLN A 97 14.89 -5.03 -4.11
CA GLN A 97 16.05 -4.90 -3.22
C GLN A 97 15.64 -4.35 -1.85
N TYR A 98 14.83 -3.28 -1.83
CA TYR A 98 14.27 -2.72 -0.61
C TYR A 98 13.48 -3.76 0.19
N ARG A 99 12.55 -4.47 -0.45
CA ARG A 99 11.74 -5.52 0.18
C ARG A 99 12.62 -6.60 0.82
N THR A 100 13.63 -7.09 0.11
CA THR A 100 14.56 -8.08 0.65
C THR A 100 15.31 -7.55 1.89
N ALA A 101 15.85 -6.33 1.82
CA ALA A 101 16.58 -5.74 2.94
C ALA A 101 15.65 -5.49 4.14
N GLN A 102 14.48 -4.90 3.90
CA GLN A 102 13.52 -4.57 4.95
C GLN A 102 12.97 -5.83 5.63
N CYS A 103 12.61 -6.86 4.86
CA CYS A 103 12.09 -8.09 5.45
C CYS A 103 13.19 -8.94 6.10
N GLY A 104 14.45 -8.81 5.67
CA GLY A 104 15.60 -9.34 6.39
C GLY A 104 15.80 -8.68 7.75
N LEU A 105 15.64 -7.35 7.83
CA LEU A 105 15.63 -6.63 9.10
C LEU A 105 14.50 -7.14 10.01
N ILE A 106 13.26 -7.19 9.52
CA ILE A 106 12.12 -7.68 10.30
C ILE A 106 12.35 -9.11 10.82
N ALA A 107 12.84 -10.01 9.98
CA ALA A 107 13.18 -11.37 10.40
C ALA A 107 14.23 -11.39 11.52
N SER A 108 15.23 -10.50 11.46
CA SER A 108 16.29 -10.43 12.47
C SER A 108 15.81 -9.93 13.85
N LEU A 109 14.71 -9.17 13.90
CA LEU A 109 14.16 -8.64 15.15
C LEU A 109 13.61 -9.74 16.08
N SER A 110 13.41 -10.96 15.57
CA SER A 110 13.06 -12.13 16.39
C SER A 110 14.23 -12.62 17.27
N GLY A 111 15.45 -12.10 17.09
CA GLY A 111 16.60 -12.42 17.94
C GLY A 111 16.94 -13.92 17.93
N GLY A 112 17.16 -14.51 19.10
CA GLY A 112 17.43 -15.95 19.26
C GLY A 112 16.17 -16.82 19.35
N ALA A 113 15.01 -16.35 18.86
CA ALA A 113 13.76 -17.10 18.95
C ALA A 113 13.84 -18.45 18.23
N ALA A 114 13.31 -19.49 18.87
CA ALA A 114 13.26 -20.84 18.31
C ALA A 114 12.08 -21.02 17.33
N GLY A 115 12.16 -22.07 16.51
CA GLY A 115 11.06 -22.45 15.60
C GLY A 115 10.95 -21.52 14.38
N ASN A 116 9.72 -21.13 14.04
CA ASN A 116 9.41 -20.43 12.78
C ASN A 116 9.32 -18.91 12.93
N ALA A 117 9.78 -18.33 14.05
CA ALA A 117 9.60 -16.90 14.34
C ALA A 117 10.24 -15.98 13.30
N HIS A 118 11.41 -16.36 12.74
CA HIS A 118 12.06 -15.61 11.66
C HIS A 118 11.24 -15.66 10.36
N ASP A 119 10.78 -16.87 9.97
CA ASP A 119 9.96 -17.09 8.77
C ASP A 119 8.64 -16.32 8.85
N ILE A 120 7.95 -16.40 10.00
CA ILE A 120 6.70 -15.66 10.25
C ILE A 120 6.94 -14.18 10.01
N GLY A 121 8.02 -13.63 10.58
CA GLY A 121 8.34 -12.21 10.43
C GLY A 121 8.62 -11.80 8.99
N GLN A 122 9.40 -12.61 8.28
CA GLN A 122 9.77 -12.37 6.89
C GLN A 122 8.55 -12.46 5.95
N LEU A 123 7.73 -13.50 6.10
CA LEU A 123 6.59 -13.78 5.22
C LEU A 123 5.51 -12.70 5.31
N SER A 124 5.15 -12.27 6.52
CA SER A 124 4.17 -11.20 6.71
C SER A 124 4.68 -9.86 6.15
N CYS A 125 5.98 -9.57 6.29
CA CYS A 125 6.59 -8.37 5.71
C CYS A 125 6.53 -8.39 4.18
N VAL A 126 6.88 -9.53 3.55
CA VAL A 126 6.81 -9.69 2.09
C VAL A 126 5.39 -9.49 1.59
N ALA A 127 4.41 -10.12 2.26
CA ALA A 127 3.01 -10.02 1.90
C ALA A 127 2.47 -8.58 1.98
N SER A 128 2.80 -7.86 3.06
CA SER A 128 2.39 -6.46 3.24
C SER A 128 3.02 -5.55 2.19
N LEU A 129 4.35 -5.60 2.00
CA LEU A 129 5.06 -4.72 1.06
C LEU A 129 4.64 -4.97 -0.40
N ASN A 130 4.46 -6.23 -0.79
CA ASN A 130 4.00 -6.56 -2.15
C ASN A 130 2.60 -6.00 -2.42
N THR A 131 1.68 -6.14 -1.45
CA THR A 131 0.32 -5.61 -1.57
C THR A 131 0.34 -4.08 -1.65
N ALA A 132 1.10 -3.42 -0.78
CA ALA A 132 1.25 -1.97 -0.79
C ALA A 132 1.75 -1.45 -2.14
N ARG A 133 2.78 -2.11 -2.69
CA ARG A 133 3.35 -1.72 -3.97
C ARG A 133 2.39 -1.98 -5.13
N ALA A 134 1.62 -3.06 -5.09
CA ALA A 134 0.61 -3.34 -6.11
C ALA A 134 -0.45 -2.22 -6.17
N ASP A 135 -0.90 -1.75 -5.01
CA ASP A 135 -1.88 -0.66 -4.93
C ASP A 135 -1.29 0.69 -5.30
N ASP A 136 -0.04 0.98 -4.90
CA ASP A 136 0.69 2.17 -5.34
C ASP A 136 0.82 2.24 -6.87
N LEU A 137 1.19 1.13 -7.51
CA LEU A 137 1.26 1.05 -8.98
C LEU A 137 -0.10 1.32 -9.63
N ARG A 138 -1.17 0.70 -9.13
CA ARG A 138 -2.54 0.91 -9.64
C ARG A 138 -2.98 2.38 -9.51
N HIS A 139 -2.74 3.00 -8.36
CA HIS A 139 -3.05 4.41 -8.14
C HIS A 139 -2.19 5.36 -8.98
N THR A 140 -0.94 5.00 -9.23
CA THR A 140 -0.04 5.81 -10.06
C THR A 140 -0.51 5.84 -11.51
N ILE A 141 -0.87 4.68 -12.07
CA ILE A 141 -1.27 4.58 -13.48
C ILE A 141 -2.70 5.02 -13.77
N SER A 142 -3.59 5.05 -12.76
CA SER A 142 -4.98 5.50 -12.94
C SER A 142 -5.11 6.98 -13.32
N ARG A 143 -4.00 7.73 -13.25
CA ARG A 143 -3.92 9.15 -13.61
C ARG A 143 -3.41 9.40 -15.03
N LEU A 144 -3.06 8.35 -15.77
CA LEU A 144 -2.59 8.49 -17.15
C LEU A 144 -3.77 8.81 -18.09
N PRO A 145 -3.66 9.81 -18.98
CA PRO A 145 -4.58 9.96 -20.09
C PRO A 145 -4.37 8.79 -21.06
N LEU A 146 -5.43 8.05 -21.36
CA LEU A 146 -5.34 6.89 -22.26
C LEU A 146 -5.95 7.24 -23.61
N SER A 147 -5.29 6.79 -24.69
CA SER A 147 -5.75 6.91 -26.08
C SER A 147 -6.81 5.86 -26.42
#